data_AF-H0Q199-F1
#
_entry.id   AF-H0Q199-F1
#
_cell.length_a   1.000
_cell.length_b   1.000
_cell.length_c   1.000
_cell.angle_alpha   90.00
_cell.angle_beta   90.00
_cell.angle_gamma   90.00
#
_symmetry.space_group_name_H-M   'P 1'
#
loop_
_entity.id
_entity.type
_entity.pdbx_description
1 polymer ?
#
loop_
_entity_poly.entity_id
_entity_poly.type
_entity_poly.pdbx_seq_one_letter_code
_entity_poly.pdbx_strand_id
1 'polypeptide(L)'
;MQPGHYTELFFLDEPTSLAAGHRPCAECRRDRYKAFGAAWARAHSYEKPPSVRDIDAQLKRERTTRVGRDTAMLTTMPDGVVVKQLSSNNDYLIHAGRALLWGFEGYTKAVELNDLKGPFRILTPASTVRVLSHGYKPELHASCKSLLC
;
A
#
# COMPACT_ATOMS: atom_id res chain seq x y z
N MET A 1 8.86 3.95 -25.34
CA MET A 1 7.56 3.64 -24.70
C MET A 1 6.51 3.61 -25.80
N GLN A 2 5.87 2.45 -26.03
CA GLN A 2 4.81 2.32 -27.03
C GLN A 2 3.43 2.48 -26.37
N PRO A 3 2.50 3.25 -26.95
CA PRO A 3 1.11 3.28 -26.49
C PRO A 3 0.51 1.87 -26.55
N GLY A 4 -0.09 1.41 -25.45
CA GLY A 4 -0.76 0.10 -25.38
C GLY A 4 0.11 -1.08 -24.89
N HIS A 5 1.38 -0.84 -24.53
CA HIS A 5 2.25 -1.88 -23.98
C HIS A 5 2.58 -1.65 -22.50
N TYR A 6 2.72 -2.75 -21.76
CA TYR A 6 3.08 -2.80 -20.34
C TYR A 6 4.43 -2.11 -20.08
N THR A 7 4.47 -1.19 -19.10
CA THR A 7 5.71 -0.66 -18.55
C THR A 7 6.01 -1.41 -17.25
N GLU A 8 7.13 -2.12 -17.20
CA GLU A 8 7.64 -2.72 -15.98
C GLU A 8 8.03 -1.62 -14.99
N LEU A 9 7.29 -1.54 -13.89
CA LEU A 9 7.66 -0.73 -12.72
C LEU A 9 8.15 -1.70 -11.66
N PHE A 10 9.46 -1.68 -11.43
CA PHE A 10 10.08 -2.46 -10.36
C PHE A 10 9.92 -1.71 -9.05
N PHE A 11 9.02 -2.20 -8.21
CA PHE A 11 8.93 -1.82 -6.81
C PHE A 11 9.57 -2.91 -5.96
N LEU A 12 10.08 -2.55 -4.78
CA LEU A 12 10.63 -3.50 -3.81
C LEU A 12 9.64 -4.65 -3.54
N ASP A 13 8.37 -4.31 -3.32
CA ASP A 13 7.30 -5.24 -3.04
C ASP A 13 5.91 -4.66 -3.35
N GLU A 14 4.87 -5.44 -3.07
CA GLU A 14 3.50 -5.05 -3.35
C GLU A 14 3.04 -3.84 -2.52
N PRO A 15 3.27 -3.74 -1.19
CA PRO A 15 2.94 -2.53 -0.42
C PRO A 15 3.57 -1.26 -1.00
N THR A 16 4.82 -1.32 -1.45
CA THR A 16 5.49 -0.18 -2.10
C THR A 16 4.77 0.23 -3.39
N SER A 17 4.40 -0.75 -4.23
CA SER A 17 3.62 -0.52 -5.44
C SER A 17 2.24 0.10 -5.15
N LEU A 18 1.55 -0.44 -4.15
CA LEU A 18 0.27 0.06 -3.68
C LEU A 18 0.37 1.50 -3.16
N ALA A 19 1.44 1.83 -2.42
CA ALA A 19 1.72 3.16 -1.90
C ALA A 19 1.98 4.20 -3.01
N ALA A 20 2.57 3.76 -4.12
CA ALA A 20 2.72 4.56 -5.33
C ALA A 20 1.40 4.73 -6.12
N GLY A 21 0.31 4.06 -5.70
CA GLY A 21 -0.99 4.13 -6.35
C GLY A 21 -1.13 3.22 -7.56
N HIS A 22 -0.45 2.07 -7.54
CA HIS A 22 -0.62 1.01 -8.52
C HIS A 22 -1.44 -0.14 -7.91
N ARG A 23 -2.17 -0.87 -8.77
CA ARG A 23 -2.81 -2.14 -8.45
C ARG A 23 -1.99 -3.29 -9.04
N PRO A 24 -2.24 -4.56 -8.66
CA PRO A 24 -1.60 -5.69 -9.32
C PRO A 24 -1.94 -5.74 -10.82
N CYS A 25 -0.95 -6.14 -11.62
CA CYS A 25 -1.10 -6.28 -13.06
C CYS A 25 -2.10 -7.40 -13.41
N ALA A 26 -3.03 -7.12 -14.32
CA ALA A 26 -4.07 -8.08 -14.73
C ALA A 26 -3.51 -9.21 -15.60
N GLU A 27 -2.39 -8.97 -16.28
CA GLU A 27 -1.72 -9.92 -17.17
C GLU A 27 -0.69 -10.74 -16.40
N CYS A 28 0.31 -10.09 -15.78
CA CYS A 28 1.44 -10.76 -15.14
C CYS A 28 1.11 -11.35 -13.76
N ARG A 29 0.18 -10.73 -13.01
CA ARG A 29 -0.18 -11.13 -11.63
C ARG A 29 -1.70 -11.33 -11.50
N ARG A 30 -2.28 -12.11 -12.43
CA ARG A 30 -3.73 -12.23 -12.62
C ARG A 30 -4.49 -12.64 -11.35
N ASP A 31 -3.97 -13.57 -10.56
CA ASP A 31 -4.66 -14.01 -9.34
C ASP A 31 -4.66 -12.93 -8.25
N ARG A 32 -3.56 -12.19 -8.14
CA ARG A 32 -3.46 -11.01 -7.27
C ARG A 32 -4.41 -9.91 -7.72
N TYR A 33 -4.48 -9.66 -9.02
CA TYR A 33 -5.42 -8.71 -9.60
C TYR A 33 -6.88 -9.08 -9.29
N LYS A 34 -7.27 -10.35 -9.44
CA LYS A 34 -8.61 -10.83 -9.06
C LYS A 34 -8.87 -10.66 -7.57
N ALA A 35 -7.92 -11.03 -6.71
CA ALA A 35 -8.04 -10.87 -5.27
C ALA A 35 -8.20 -9.40 -4.86
N PHE A 36 -7.42 -8.50 -5.48
CA PHE A 36 -7.52 -7.06 -5.28
C PHE A 36 -8.88 -6.53 -5.71
N GLY A 37 -9.36 -6.90 -6.90
CA GLY A 37 -10.67 -6.51 -7.39
C GLY A 37 -11.81 -6.99 -6.48
N ALA A 38 -11.76 -8.24 -6.02
CA ALA A 38 -12.75 -8.78 -5.09
C ALA A 38 -12.76 -8.04 -3.74
N ALA A 39 -11.58 -7.72 -3.20
CA ALA A 39 -11.47 -6.92 -1.99
C ALA A 39 -11.93 -5.47 -2.20
N TRP A 40 -11.68 -4.89 -3.37
CA TRP A 40 -12.19 -3.58 -3.76
C TRP A 40 -13.71 -3.54 -3.79
N ALA A 41 -14.34 -4.54 -4.43
CA ALA A 41 -15.79 -4.65 -4.50
C ALA A 41 -16.41 -4.68 -3.09
N ARG A 42 -15.84 -5.49 -2.18
CA ARG A 42 -16.26 -5.54 -0.77
C ARG A 42 -16.05 -4.20 -0.04
N ALA A 43 -14.87 -3.59 -0.17
CA ALA A 43 -14.48 -2.37 0.55
C ALA A 43 -15.32 -1.13 0.17
N HIS A 44 -15.90 -1.16 -1.03
CA HIS A 44 -16.66 -0.06 -1.62
C HIS A 44 -18.13 -0.42 -1.90
N SER A 45 -18.60 -1.57 -1.37
CA SER A 45 -19.99 -2.04 -1.49
C SER A 45 -20.49 -2.16 -2.94
N TYR A 46 -19.63 -2.64 -3.84
CA TYR A 46 -20.01 -2.98 -5.22
C TYR A 46 -20.34 -4.47 -5.34
N GLU A 47 -21.33 -4.81 -6.16
CA GLU A 47 -21.68 -6.21 -6.47
C GLU A 47 -20.55 -6.95 -7.18
N LYS A 48 -19.80 -6.23 -8.02
CA LYS A 48 -18.64 -6.74 -8.76
C LYS A 48 -17.53 -5.69 -8.80
N PRO A 49 -16.27 -6.09 -9.03
CA PRO A 49 -15.18 -5.13 -9.16
C PRO A 49 -15.48 -4.13 -10.30
N PRO A 50 -15.24 -2.83 -10.10
CA PRO A 50 -15.39 -1.84 -11.17
C PRO A 50 -14.35 -2.07 -12.27
N SER A 51 -14.47 -1.33 -13.38
CA SER A 51 -13.52 -1.48 -14.48
C SER A 51 -12.12 -1.10 -14.04
N VAL A 52 -11.11 -1.70 -14.70
CA VAL A 52 -9.70 -1.33 -14.53
C VAL A 52 -9.49 0.18 -14.64
N ARG A 53 -10.14 0.80 -15.64
CA ARG A 53 -10.03 2.24 -15.91
C ARG A 53 -10.53 3.07 -14.73
N ASP A 54 -11.62 2.65 -14.09
CA ASP A 54 -12.18 3.37 -12.95
C ASP A 54 -11.29 3.26 -11.71
N ILE A 55 -10.76 2.07 -11.45
CA ILE A 55 -9.77 1.83 -10.38
C ILE A 55 -8.52 2.70 -10.62
N ASP A 56 -7.94 2.63 -11.82
CA ASP A 56 -6.71 3.35 -12.15
C ASP A 56 -6.93 4.88 -12.10
N ALA A 57 -8.11 5.36 -12.49
CA ALA A 57 -8.48 6.78 -12.37
C ALA A 57 -8.62 7.22 -10.92
N GLN A 58 -9.24 6.41 -10.06
CA GLN A 58 -9.33 6.68 -8.61
C GLN A 58 -7.94 6.72 -7.98
N LEU A 59 -7.11 5.70 -8.21
CA LEU A 59 -5.76 5.64 -7.68
C LEU A 59 -4.88 6.79 -8.20
N LYS A 60 -5.07 7.23 -9.46
CA LYS A 60 -4.39 8.41 -10.00
C LYS A 60 -4.78 9.70 -9.28
N ARG A 61 -6.07 9.92 -9.04
CA ARG A 61 -6.54 11.09 -8.28
C ARG A 61 -5.92 11.09 -6.90
N GLU A 62 -6.07 9.97 -6.19
CA GLU A 62 -5.55 9.83 -4.84
C GLU A 62 -4.02 9.96 -4.81
N ARG A 63 -3.24 9.35 -5.71
CA ARG A 63 -1.77 9.52 -5.65
C ARG A 63 -1.32 10.98 -5.82
N THR A 64 -2.10 11.78 -6.54
CA THR A 64 -1.79 13.19 -6.86
C THR A 64 -2.16 14.12 -5.69
N THR A 65 -3.24 13.83 -4.97
CA THR A 65 -3.76 14.68 -3.89
C THR A 65 -3.54 14.04 -2.51
N ARG A 66 -2.35 14.22 -1.91
CA ARG A 66 -2.02 13.72 -0.56
C ARG A 66 -2.49 14.60 0.61
N VAL A 67 -3.19 15.68 0.31
CA VAL A 67 -3.72 16.62 1.31
C VAL A 67 -4.71 15.93 2.25
N GLY A 68 -4.64 16.23 3.55
CA GLY A 68 -5.58 15.72 4.55
C GLY A 68 -5.41 14.26 4.94
N ARG A 69 -4.30 13.62 4.55
CA ARG A 69 -3.99 12.21 4.88
C ARG A 69 -2.87 12.08 5.91
N ASP A 70 -2.80 13.06 6.80
CA ASP A 70 -1.85 13.03 7.90
C ASP A 70 -2.53 12.47 9.15
N THR A 71 -1.81 11.65 9.91
CA THR A 71 -2.27 11.05 11.17
C THR A 71 -1.18 11.16 12.23
N ALA A 72 -1.59 11.29 13.49
CA ALA A 72 -0.68 11.17 14.64
C ALA A 72 -0.55 9.72 15.14
N MET A 73 -1.49 8.84 14.76
CA MET A 73 -1.63 7.49 15.33
C MET A 73 -1.59 6.42 14.24
N LEU A 74 -0.73 5.42 14.44
CA LEU A 74 -0.53 4.30 13.52
C LEU A 74 -1.23 3.01 13.95
N THR A 75 -1.60 2.87 15.23
CA THR A 75 -2.17 1.64 15.81
C THR A 75 -3.52 1.22 15.22
N THR A 76 -4.22 2.12 14.53
CA THR A 76 -5.48 1.83 13.83
C THR A 76 -5.30 1.52 12.35
N MET A 77 -4.07 1.60 11.83
CA MET A 77 -3.81 1.34 10.42
C MET A 77 -3.81 -0.16 10.14
N PRO A 78 -4.43 -0.60 9.03
CA PRO A 78 -4.37 -1.99 8.62
C PRO A 78 -2.96 -2.35 8.12
N ASP A 79 -2.65 -3.65 8.17
CA ASP A 79 -1.45 -4.21 7.57
C ASP A 79 -1.36 -3.88 6.06
N GLY A 80 -0.15 -3.60 5.58
CA GLY A 80 0.10 -3.27 4.17
C GLY A 80 0.07 -1.77 3.86
N VAL A 81 -0.27 -0.92 4.83
CA VAL A 81 -0.24 0.54 4.66
C VAL A 81 1.18 1.04 4.78
N VAL A 82 1.58 1.92 3.86
CA VAL A 82 2.86 2.64 3.90
C VAL A 82 2.61 4.08 4.31
N VAL A 83 3.36 4.54 5.30
CA VAL A 83 3.31 5.89 5.85
C VAL A 83 4.69 6.54 5.82
N LYS A 84 4.73 7.87 5.77
CA LYS A 84 5.94 8.68 5.86
C LYS A 84 5.94 9.48 7.14
N GLN A 85 6.91 9.28 8.00
CA GLN A 85 7.11 10.14 9.17
C GLN A 85 7.69 11.48 8.71
N LEU A 86 6.97 12.58 8.96
CA LEU A 86 7.33 13.89 8.41
C LEU A 86 8.55 14.52 9.10
N SER A 87 8.82 14.15 10.36
CA SER A 87 9.95 14.69 11.14
C SER A 87 11.30 14.10 10.72
N SER A 88 11.35 12.81 10.42
CA SER A 88 12.57 12.08 10.06
C SER A 88 12.71 11.81 8.56
N ASN A 89 11.65 12.06 7.79
CA ASN A 89 11.53 11.71 6.37
C ASN A 89 11.59 10.20 6.07
N ASN A 90 11.48 9.34 7.11
CA ASN A 90 11.47 7.89 6.99
C ASN A 90 10.11 7.37 6.51
N ASP A 91 10.14 6.33 5.68
CA ASP A 91 8.96 5.62 5.23
C ASP A 91 8.85 4.28 5.97
N TYR A 92 7.64 3.91 6.38
CA TYR A 92 7.37 2.71 7.16
C TYR A 92 6.22 1.92 6.54
N LEU A 93 6.36 0.60 6.49
CA LEU A 93 5.27 -0.34 6.28
C LEU A 93 4.65 -0.71 7.63
N ILE A 94 3.34 -0.55 7.77
CA ILE A 94 2.58 -1.09 8.91
C ILE A 94 2.30 -2.58 8.64
N HIS A 95 2.75 -3.44 9.55
CA HIS A 95 2.48 -4.87 9.45
C HIS A 95 2.60 -5.57 10.81
N ALA A 96 1.66 -6.46 11.13
CA ALA A 96 1.67 -7.29 12.34
C ALA A 96 1.88 -6.48 13.63
N GLY A 97 1.23 -5.32 13.74
CA GLY A 97 1.31 -4.44 14.91
C GLY A 97 2.64 -3.68 15.05
N ARG A 98 3.50 -3.68 14.01
CA ARG A 98 4.77 -2.98 13.97
C ARG A 98 4.88 -2.05 12.76
N ALA A 99 5.79 -1.09 12.85
CA ALA A 99 6.24 -0.28 11.73
C ALA A 99 7.62 -0.77 11.26
N LEU A 100 7.69 -1.27 10.03
CA LEU A 100 8.91 -1.74 9.39
C LEU A 100 9.52 -0.61 8.58
N LEU A 101 10.74 -0.19 8.93
CA LEU A 101 11.47 0.87 8.25
C LEU A 101 11.81 0.43 6.82
N TRP A 102 11.29 1.15 5.83
CA TRP A 102 11.50 0.87 4.41
C TRP A 102 12.88 1.36 3.95
N GLY A 103 13.50 0.60 3.05
CA GLY A 103 14.74 0.95 2.36
C GLY A 103 14.79 0.31 0.98
N PHE A 104 15.67 0.81 0.11
CA PHE A 104 15.76 0.35 -1.29
C PHE A 104 16.11 -1.14 -1.42
N GLU A 105 16.94 -1.68 -0.52
CA GLU A 105 17.34 -3.09 -0.49
C GLU A 105 16.37 -3.97 0.33
N GLY A 106 15.35 -3.36 0.93
CA GLY A 106 14.45 -4.04 1.86
C GLY A 106 14.21 -3.27 3.14
N TYR A 107 13.31 -3.83 3.96
CA TYR A 107 13.06 -3.36 5.32
C TYR A 107 14.23 -3.69 6.25
N THR A 108 14.61 -2.72 7.09
CA THR A 108 15.85 -2.77 7.88
C THR A 108 15.62 -2.83 9.40
N LYS A 109 14.46 -2.39 9.88
CA LYS A 109 14.15 -2.34 11.31
C LYS A 109 12.66 -2.49 11.55
N ALA A 110 12.28 -3.20 12.61
CA ALA A 110 10.93 -3.16 13.17
C ALA A 110 10.88 -2.26 14.41
N VAL A 111 9.84 -1.44 14.50
CA VAL A 111 9.58 -0.55 15.65
C VAL A 111 8.14 -0.75 16.10
N GLU A 112 7.91 -0.78 17.40
CA GLU A 112 6.55 -0.82 17.95
C GLU A 112 5.80 0.46 17.58
N LEU A 113 4.53 0.33 17.21
CA LEU A 113 3.75 1.48 16.69
C LEU A 113 3.63 2.62 17.70
N ASN A 114 3.60 2.31 19.00
CA ASN A 114 3.49 3.29 20.08
C ASN A 114 4.78 4.10 20.31
N ASP A 115 5.93 3.57 19.88
CA ASP A 115 7.24 4.21 20.04
C ASP A 115 7.47 5.27 18.97
N LEU A 116 6.77 5.20 17.84
CA LEU A 116 6.84 6.20 16.79
C LEU A 116 5.88 7.36 17.08
N LYS A 117 6.40 8.59 17.02
CA LYS A 117 5.62 9.81 17.15
C LYS A 117 5.44 10.50 15.80
N GLY A 118 4.21 10.92 15.52
CA GLY A 118 3.86 11.62 14.29
C GLY A 118 4.38 13.06 14.22
N PRO A 119 3.97 13.83 13.20
CA PRO A 119 2.95 13.47 12.22
C PRO A 119 3.45 12.48 11.16
N PHE A 120 2.56 11.60 10.72
CA PHE A 120 2.78 10.67 9.61
C PHE A 120 1.86 11.05 8.45
N ARG A 121 2.38 11.01 7.24
CA ARG A 121 1.59 11.09 6.01
C ARG A 121 1.32 9.70 5.48
N ILE A 122 0.05 9.36 5.26
CA ILE A 122 -0.32 8.09 4.65
C ILE A 122 -0.01 8.17 3.14
N LEU A 123 0.96 7.37 2.69
CA LEU A 123 1.34 7.32 1.28
C LEU A 123 0.36 6.45 0.49
N THR A 124 -0.10 5.35 1.10
CA THR A 124 -1.12 4.48 0.51
C THR A 124 -2.41 5.24 0.17
N PRO A 125 -2.92 5.13 -1.06
CA PRO A 125 -4.19 5.73 -1.47
C PRO A 125 -5.35 5.30 -0.55
N ALA A 126 -6.29 6.20 -0.28
CA ALA A 126 -7.38 5.96 0.67
C ALA A 126 -8.27 4.77 0.25
N SER A 127 -8.56 4.62 -1.04
CA SER A 127 -9.24 3.43 -1.56
C SER A 127 -8.45 2.15 -1.28
N THR A 128 -7.12 2.19 -1.47
CA THR A 128 -6.27 1.03 -1.18
C THR A 128 -6.20 0.71 0.31
N VAL A 129 -6.17 1.70 1.20
CA VAL A 129 -6.27 1.48 2.65
C VAL A 129 -7.54 0.71 2.98
N ARG A 130 -8.69 1.09 2.40
CA ARG A 130 -9.96 0.37 2.59
C ARG A 130 -9.88 -1.07 2.05
N VAL A 131 -9.28 -1.28 0.89
CA VAL A 131 -9.08 -2.60 0.29
C VAL A 131 -8.26 -3.52 1.21
N LEU A 132 -7.20 -3.00 1.82
CA LEU A 132 -6.39 -3.72 2.81
C LEU A 132 -7.21 -4.10 4.05
N SER A 133 -8.00 -3.17 4.60
CA SER A 133 -8.93 -3.45 5.71
C SER A 133 -9.99 -4.51 5.39
N HIS A 134 -10.29 -4.76 4.10
CA HIS A 134 -11.30 -5.74 3.67
C HIS A 134 -10.69 -7.03 3.09
N GLY A 135 -9.49 -7.37 3.56
CA GLY A 135 -8.90 -8.70 3.41
C GLY A 135 -7.96 -8.87 2.22
N TYR A 136 -7.59 -7.80 1.51
CA TYR A 136 -6.46 -7.88 0.59
C TYR A 136 -5.15 -7.93 1.38
N LYS A 137 -4.42 -9.04 1.27
CA LYS A 137 -3.11 -9.21 1.93
C LYS A 137 -2.00 -9.06 0.89
N PRO A 138 -1.21 -7.97 0.90
CA PRO A 138 -0.17 -7.75 -0.09
C PRO A 138 1.03 -8.67 0.12
N GLU A 139 1.72 -9.03 -0.96
CA GLU A 139 2.97 -9.79 -0.92
C GLU A 139 4.14 -8.90 -0.48
N LEU A 140 4.76 -9.28 0.64
CA LEU A 140 5.85 -8.53 1.26
C LEU A 140 7.23 -8.98 0.77
N HIS A 141 8.19 -8.07 0.78
CA HIS A 141 9.59 -8.42 0.55
C HIS A 141 10.10 -9.43 1.61
N ALA A 142 11.03 -10.31 1.22
CA ALA A 142 11.53 -11.36 2.10
C ALA A 142 12.17 -10.82 3.40
N SER A 143 12.76 -9.62 3.34
CA SER A 143 13.39 -8.97 4.51
C SER A 143 12.39 -8.60 5.62
N CYS A 144 11.07 -8.57 5.35
CA CYS A 144 10.08 -8.44 6.42
C CYS A 144 10.15 -9.63 7.38
N LYS A 145 10.37 -10.85 6.87
CA LYS A 145 10.32 -12.07 7.69
C LYS A 145 11.39 -12.05 8.79
N SER A 146 12.61 -11.64 8.45
CA SER A 146 13.72 -11.55 9.42
C SER A 146 13.50 -10.53 10.55
N LEU A 147 12.54 -9.61 10.40
CA LEU A 147 12.26 -8.57 11.40
C LEU A 147 11.05 -8.89 12.29
N LEU A 148 10.31 -9.95 11.95
CA LEU A 148 9.07 -10.35 12.63
C LEU A 148 9.21 -11.67 13.38
N CYS A 149 10.34 -12.36 13.21
CA CYS A 149 10.74 -13.53 13.98
C CYS A 149 11.30 -13.14 15.36
#